data_AF-A0A7H0LL87-F1
#
_entry.id   AF-A0A7H0LL87-F1
#
_cell.length_a   1.000
_cell.length_b   1.000
_cell.length_c   1.000
_cell.angle_alpha   90.00
_cell.angle_beta   90.00
_cell.angle_gamma   90.00
#
_symmetry.space_group_name_H-M   'P 1'
#
loop_
_entity.id
_entity.type
_entity.pdbx_description
1 polymer ?
#
loop_
_entity_poly.entity_id
_entity_poly.type
_entity_poly.pdbx_seq_one_letter_code
_entity_poly.pdbx_strand_id
1 'polypeptide(L)'
;MPIEPWFLVAILCSLAGYAVYLTGIRRQLVQPNRASWLIWSAATAVEAGTYAAVNPGAPQAWIFTISAVACVAITLGVWRRSSWEAPSQSEIFCMAACLASLTLWFAFQNAFWAHMLVVIAVPISFWPTWQSVWQDRNRERSPAWGLWTLGDLATLLVATRIEGQVVGEYAYIFVELLGHASIWFMVGLATINPLRSLGFRNGRFYILDAYRPAANLFAIGETHLGKAVYAAEGFAEGDAIVRFTGRRVRADRVPSLMRGSSDRFVQVTPQHYMGPSGRIDDLINHSCNPNAGLRFTGDGVFLVAVRPIAPGDEITWDYSTTLKESNWHMICQCRSEECRRVIGNFETLSEARQEWFRARNLVAPYLRRKDDVAPGRERAA
;
A
#
# COMPACT_ATOMS: atom_id res chain seq x y z
N MET A 1 22.10 38.62 18.91
CA MET A 1 21.26 37.77 19.77
C MET A 1 21.81 36.36 19.73
N PRO A 2 21.93 35.65 20.86
CA PRO A 2 22.33 34.24 20.83
C PRO A 2 21.30 33.44 20.03
N ILE A 3 21.77 32.56 19.15
CA ILE A 3 20.91 31.68 18.36
C ILE A 3 20.23 30.70 19.33
N GLU A 4 18.91 30.60 19.27
CA GLU A 4 18.18 29.67 20.12
C GLU A 4 18.59 28.21 19.79
N PRO A 5 18.97 27.38 20.77
CA PRO A 5 19.44 26.01 20.50
C PRO A 5 18.44 25.18 19.70
N TRP A 6 17.14 25.37 19.93
CA TRP A 6 16.08 24.68 19.20
C TRP A 6 16.02 25.05 17.72
N PHE A 7 16.39 26.28 17.36
CA PHE A 7 16.47 26.69 15.96
C PHE A 7 17.55 25.90 15.20
N LEU A 8 18.72 25.68 15.84
CA LEU A 8 19.77 24.85 15.26
C LEU A 8 19.33 23.38 15.13
N VAL A 9 18.63 22.86 16.13
CA VAL A 9 18.06 21.49 16.09
C VAL A 9 17.08 21.36 14.92
N ALA A 10 16.16 22.31 14.76
CA ALA A 10 15.18 22.31 13.67
C ALA A 10 15.86 22.22 12.29
N ILE A 11 16.85 23.09 12.05
CA ILE A 11 17.59 23.11 10.78
C ILE A 11 18.35 21.80 10.55
N LEU A 12 19.12 21.35 11.54
CA LEU A 12 19.95 20.16 11.41
C LEU A 12 19.09 18.91 11.16
N CYS A 13 18.00 18.76 11.89
CA CYS A 13 17.04 17.67 11.71
C CYS A 13 16.40 17.69 10.32
N SER A 14 15.93 18.85 9.87
CA SER A 14 15.30 19.00 8.54
C SER A 14 16.25 18.63 7.40
N LEU A 15 17.46 19.21 7.39
CA LEU A 15 18.47 18.95 6.37
C LEU A 15 18.98 17.50 6.39
N ALA A 16 19.20 16.95 7.60
CA ALA A 16 19.57 15.55 7.75
C ALA A 16 18.47 14.62 7.24
N GLY A 17 17.19 14.95 7.45
CA GLY A 17 16.04 14.22 6.93
C GLY A 17 16.11 14.05 5.41
N TYR A 18 16.28 15.15 4.68
CA TYR A 18 16.43 15.12 3.22
C TYR A 18 17.66 14.31 2.77
N ALA A 19 18.81 14.51 3.40
CA ALA A 19 20.04 13.81 3.05
C ALA A 19 19.92 12.28 3.25
N VAL A 20 19.32 11.87 4.36
CA VAL A 20 19.04 10.48 4.69
C VAL A 20 18.04 9.89 3.69
N TYR A 21 16.95 10.59 3.39
CA TYR A 21 15.92 10.10 2.47
C TYR A 21 16.45 9.92 1.05
N LEU A 22 17.21 10.90 0.54
CA LEU A 22 17.91 10.80 -0.76
C LEU A 22 18.90 9.64 -0.79
N THR A 23 19.63 9.41 0.30
CA THR A 23 20.54 8.27 0.44
C THR A 23 19.77 6.95 0.40
N GLY A 24 18.60 6.90 1.06
CA GLY A 24 17.66 5.79 1.01
C GLY A 24 17.23 5.48 -0.42
N ILE A 25 16.80 6.48 -1.20
CA ILE A 25 16.41 6.29 -2.61
C ILE A 25 17.59 5.76 -3.45
N ARG A 26 18.78 6.36 -3.28
CA ARG A 26 19.98 5.94 -4.04
C ARG A 26 20.33 4.49 -3.78
N ARG A 27 20.26 4.07 -2.51
CA ARG A 27 20.51 2.70 -2.02
C ARG A 27 19.31 1.77 -2.15
N GLN A 28 18.22 2.23 -2.75
CA GLN A 28 16.98 1.46 -2.89
C GLN A 28 16.49 0.93 -1.55
N LEU A 29 16.49 1.74 -0.48
CA LEU A 29 15.96 1.41 0.85
C LEU A 29 14.52 1.89 1.06
N VAL A 30 14.05 2.76 0.17
CA VAL A 30 12.69 3.28 0.14
C VAL A 30 12.18 3.30 -1.30
N GLN A 31 10.88 3.15 -1.45
CA GLN A 31 10.14 3.31 -2.70
C GLN A 31 9.06 4.38 -2.49
N PRO A 32 9.41 5.66 -2.66
CA PRO A 32 8.52 6.76 -2.32
C PRO A 32 7.28 6.84 -3.21
N ASN A 33 6.18 7.33 -2.64
CA ASN A 33 5.01 7.68 -3.47
C ASN A 33 5.31 8.89 -4.40
N ARG A 34 5.15 8.69 -5.71
CA ARG A 34 5.47 9.69 -6.74
C ARG A 34 4.61 10.95 -6.66
N ALA A 35 3.33 10.79 -6.39
CA ALA A 35 2.37 11.89 -6.35
C ALA A 35 2.63 12.78 -5.14
N SER A 36 2.89 12.19 -3.97
CA SER A 36 3.24 12.94 -2.75
C SER A 36 4.46 13.82 -2.94
N TRP A 37 5.55 13.28 -3.51
CA TRP A 37 6.76 14.08 -3.74
C TRP A 37 6.56 15.19 -4.78
N LEU A 38 5.72 14.95 -5.81
CA LEU A 38 5.34 16.00 -6.75
C LEU A 38 4.56 17.13 -6.05
N ILE A 39 3.55 16.77 -5.23
CA ILE A 39 2.74 17.72 -4.45
C ILE A 39 3.66 18.54 -3.52
N TRP A 40 4.53 17.87 -2.75
CA TRP A 40 5.44 18.55 -1.83
C TRP A 40 6.46 19.42 -2.53
N SER A 41 6.96 19.02 -3.70
CA SER A 41 7.87 19.86 -4.48
C SER A 41 7.20 21.15 -4.94
N ALA A 42 5.95 21.06 -5.41
CA ALA A 42 5.18 22.25 -5.78
C ALA A 42 4.89 23.13 -4.56
N ALA A 43 4.39 22.54 -3.47
CA ALA A 43 4.04 23.26 -2.24
C ALA A 43 5.25 23.99 -1.63
N THR A 44 6.36 23.28 -1.42
CA THR A 44 7.59 23.87 -0.84
C THR A 44 8.25 24.91 -1.75
N ALA A 45 8.16 24.76 -3.07
CA ALA A 45 8.65 25.78 -4.00
C ALA A 45 7.82 27.07 -3.93
N VAL A 46 6.48 26.96 -3.83
CA VAL A 46 5.62 28.12 -3.61
C VAL A 46 5.95 28.77 -2.27
N GLU A 47 6.07 27.99 -1.19
CA GLU A 47 6.42 28.49 0.14
C GLU A 47 7.77 29.23 0.16
N ALA A 48 8.80 28.66 -0.47
CA ALA A 48 10.09 29.32 -0.58
C ALA A 48 10.01 30.65 -1.34
N GLY A 49 9.29 30.67 -2.46
CA GLY A 49 9.10 31.88 -3.27
C GLY A 49 8.33 32.98 -2.54
N THR A 50 7.25 32.62 -1.85
CA THR A 50 6.43 33.57 -1.09
C THR A 50 7.18 34.11 0.11
N TYR A 51 7.87 33.26 0.86
CA TYR A 51 8.66 33.70 2.01
C TYR A 51 9.74 34.69 1.59
N ALA A 52 10.47 34.39 0.51
CA ALA A 52 11.50 35.28 -0.02
C ALA A 52 10.94 36.62 -0.52
N ALA A 53 9.75 36.61 -1.13
CA ALA A 53 9.08 37.83 -1.59
C ALA A 53 8.59 38.71 -0.42
N VAL A 54 8.07 38.10 0.65
CA VAL A 54 7.56 38.83 1.82
C VAL A 54 8.69 39.27 2.76
N ASN A 55 9.80 38.53 2.82
CA ASN A 55 10.94 38.80 3.70
C ASN A 55 12.27 38.96 2.93
N PRO A 56 12.44 40.02 2.12
CA PRO A 56 13.65 40.21 1.32
C PRO A 56 14.91 40.26 2.19
N GLY A 57 15.92 39.46 1.84
CA GLY A 57 17.21 39.42 2.55
C GLY A 57 17.21 38.65 3.87
N ALA A 58 16.08 38.07 4.28
CA ALA A 58 16.01 37.23 5.47
C ALA A 58 16.82 35.92 5.27
N PRO A 59 17.77 35.59 6.16
CA PRO A 59 18.58 34.38 6.01
C PRO A 59 17.75 33.09 6.06
N GLN A 60 16.56 33.11 6.68
CA GLN A 60 15.63 31.99 6.73
C GLN A 60 15.11 31.59 5.33
N ALA A 61 15.06 32.52 4.37
CA ALA A 61 14.66 32.22 3.00
C ALA A 61 15.54 31.13 2.34
N TRP A 62 16.81 31.04 2.74
CA TRP A 62 17.72 29.98 2.29
C TRP A 62 17.27 28.59 2.75
N ILE A 63 16.68 28.47 3.94
CA ILE A 63 16.21 27.20 4.47
C ILE A 63 15.07 26.67 3.60
N PHE A 64 14.05 27.49 3.36
CA PHE A 64 12.93 27.12 2.48
C PHE A 64 13.40 26.82 1.07
N THR A 65 14.33 27.60 0.53
CA THR A 65 14.90 27.38 -0.81
C THR A 65 15.62 26.03 -0.90
N ILE A 66 16.44 25.70 0.11
CA ILE A 66 17.15 24.42 0.15
C ILE A 66 16.15 23.25 0.26
N SER A 67 15.12 23.37 1.10
CA SER A 67 14.05 22.36 1.22
C SER A 67 13.31 22.15 -0.10
N ALA A 68 12.94 23.23 -0.80
CA ALA A 68 12.30 23.16 -2.10
C ALA A 68 13.17 22.45 -3.14
N VAL A 69 14.46 22.81 -3.21
CA VAL A 69 15.44 22.14 -4.09
C VAL A 69 15.59 20.66 -3.73
N ALA A 70 15.60 20.32 -2.44
CA ALA A 70 15.69 18.93 -1.97
C ALA A 70 14.44 18.12 -2.36
N CYS A 71 13.24 18.67 -2.21
CA CYS A 71 11.98 18.05 -2.65
C CYS A 71 12.00 17.80 -4.17
N VAL A 72 12.39 18.80 -4.97
CA VAL A 72 12.52 18.65 -6.44
C VAL A 72 13.54 17.57 -6.78
N ALA A 73 14.70 17.54 -6.12
CA ALA A 73 15.72 16.53 -6.34
C ALA A 73 15.23 15.11 -6.02
N ILE A 74 14.45 14.95 -4.94
CA ILE A 74 13.81 13.69 -4.59
C ILE A 74 12.80 13.29 -5.66
N THR A 75 11.90 14.20 -6.05
CA THR A 75 10.90 13.96 -7.11
C THR A 75 11.56 13.48 -8.40
N LEU A 76 12.60 14.19 -8.86
CA LEU A 76 13.36 13.79 -10.05
C LEU A 76 14.05 12.43 -9.86
N GLY A 77 14.59 12.16 -8.67
CA GLY A 77 15.22 10.88 -8.32
C GLY A 77 14.24 9.70 -8.36
N VAL A 78 13.03 9.89 -7.84
CA VAL A 78 11.95 8.90 -7.87
C VAL A 78 11.49 8.68 -9.31
N TRP A 79 11.16 9.75 -10.03
CA TRP A 79 10.55 9.67 -11.36
C TRP A 79 11.50 9.11 -12.43
N ARG A 80 12.82 9.33 -12.31
CA ARG A 80 13.81 8.72 -13.21
C ARG A 80 13.92 7.20 -13.07
N ARG A 81 13.53 6.63 -11.93
CA ARG A 81 13.69 5.20 -11.61
C ARG A 81 12.38 4.43 -11.67
N SER A 82 11.23 5.09 -11.67
CA SER A 82 9.93 4.45 -11.70
C SER A 82 9.47 4.12 -13.12
N SER A 83 8.85 2.95 -13.31
CA SER A 83 7.99 2.71 -14.48
C SER A 83 6.80 3.65 -14.43
N TRP A 84 6.42 4.21 -15.57
CA TRP A 84 5.25 5.10 -15.65
C TRP A 84 3.98 4.31 -15.33
N GLU A 85 3.16 4.82 -14.41
CA GLU A 85 1.83 4.29 -14.11
C GLU A 85 0.91 5.48 -13.89
N ALA A 86 -0.33 5.40 -14.36
CA ALA A 86 -1.31 6.46 -14.16
C ALA A 86 -1.58 6.70 -12.66
N PRO A 87 -1.75 7.95 -12.21
CA PRO A 87 -2.12 8.24 -10.84
C PRO A 87 -3.46 7.59 -10.48
N SER A 88 -3.56 7.07 -9.25
CA SER A 88 -4.80 6.56 -8.68
C SER A 88 -5.82 7.69 -8.44
N GLN A 89 -7.10 7.33 -8.26
CA GLN A 89 -8.16 8.31 -8.03
C GLN A 89 -7.91 9.17 -6.78
N SER A 90 -7.35 8.58 -5.72
CA SER A 90 -6.96 9.32 -4.51
C SER A 90 -5.81 10.29 -4.79
N GLU A 91 -4.80 9.90 -5.56
CA GLU A 91 -3.70 10.78 -5.96
C GLU A 91 -4.18 11.95 -6.81
N ILE A 92 -5.06 11.69 -7.79
CA ILE A 92 -5.66 12.75 -8.63
C ILE A 92 -6.42 13.74 -7.76
N PHE A 93 -7.25 13.24 -6.83
CA PHE A 93 -7.99 14.09 -5.91
C PHE A 93 -7.06 14.96 -5.05
N CYS A 94 -6.02 14.38 -4.44
CA CYS A 94 -5.05 15.13 -3.64
C CYS A 94 -4.33 16.20 -4.46
N MET A 95 -3.85 15.85 -5.65
CA MET A 95 -3.20 16.80 -6.57
C MET A 95 -4.13 17.95 -6.95
N ALA A 96 -5.38 17.64 -7.31
CA ALA A 96 -6.38 18.63 -7.68
C ALA A 96 -6.75 19.54 -6.50
N ALA A 97 -6.92 18.98 -5.30
CA ALA A 97 -7.22 19.74 -4.09
C ALA A 97 -6.08 20.69 -3.72
N CYS A 98 -4.83 20.21 -3.74
CA CYS A 98 -3.66 21.07 -3.48
C CYS A 98 -3.51 22.18 -4.54
N LEU A 99 -3.73 21.86 -5.82
CA LEU A 99 -3.70 22.86 -6.91
C LEU A 99 -4.82 23.91 -6.76
N ALA A 100 -6.02 23.49 -6.36
CA ALA A 100 -7.13 24.38 -6.08
C ALA A 100 -6.78 25.34 -4.93
N SER A 101 -6.21 24.83 -3.83
CA SER A 101 -5.75 25.67 -2.71
C SER A 101 -4.71 26.72 -3.16
N LEU A 102 -3.74 26.34 -3.99
CA LEU A 102 -2.75 27.27 -4.54
C LEU A 102 -3.39 28.34 -5.43
N THR A 103 -4.39 27.96 -6.24
CA THR A 103 -5.10 28.87 -7.15
C THR A 103 -5.97 29.87 -6.37
N LEU A 104 -6.69 29.38 -5.35
CA LEU A 104 -7.51 30.23 -4.49
C LEU A 104 -6.64 31.22 -3.73
N TRP A 105 -5.51 30.77 -3.20
CA TRP A 105 -4.54 31.66 -2.55
C TRP A 105 -4.11 32.81 -3.46
N PHE A 106 -3.72 32.51 -4.71
CA PHE A 106 -3.34 33.53 -5.69
C PHE A 106 -4.49 34.52 -6.00
N ALA A 107 -5.73 34.02 -6.07
CA ALA A 107 -6.90 34.84 -6.38
C ALA A 107 -7.30 35.80 -5.24
N PHE A 108 -7.24 35.35 -3.98
CA PHE A 108 -7.73 36.14 -2.85
C PHE A 108 -6.71 37.15 -2.30
N GLN A 109 -5.41 36.96 -2.57
CA GLN A 109 -4.30 37.80 -2.07
C GLN A 109 -4.38 38.17 -0.58
N ASN A 110 -5.08 37.34 0.22
CA ASN A 110 -5.32 37.59 1.63
C ASN A 110 -4.51 36.59 2.46
N ALA A 111 -3.61 37.09 3.30
CA ALA A 111 -2.68 36.28 4.09
C ALA A 111 -3.39 35.34 5.08
N PHE A 112 -4.56 35.71 5.62
CA PHE A 112 -5.30 34.86 6.55
C PHE A 112 -5.90 33.63 5.85
N TRP A 113 -6.62 33.85 4.74
CA TRP A 113 -7.21 32.75 3.97
C TRP A 113 -6.15 31.89 3.28
N ALA A 114 -5.04 32.50 2.86
CA ALA A 114 -3.85 31.78 2.41
C ALA A 114 -3.40 30.74 3.44
N HIS A 115 -3.21 31.20 4.67
CA HIS A 115 -2.70 30.37 5.75
C HIS A 115 -3.70 29.25 6.11
N MET A 116 -5.00 29.55 6.16
CA MET A 116 -6.02 28.55 6.50
C MET A 116 -6.15 27.46 5.42
N LEU A 117 -6.01 27.83 4.14
CA LEU A 117 -6.00 26.87 3.03
C LEU A 117 -4.80 25.92 3.10
N VAL A 118 -3.62 26.43 3.49
CA VAL A 118 -2.42 25.60 3.66
C VAL A 118 -2.61 24.60 4.80
N VAL A 119 -3.15 25.02 5.95
CA VAL A 119 -3.45 24.13 7.09
C VAL A 119 -4.35 22.95 6.67
N ILE A 120 -5.30 23.17 5.75
CA ILE A 120 -6.16 22.11 5.20
C ILE A 120 -5.45 21.28 4.11
N ALA A 121 -4.64 21.92 3.27
CA ALA A 121 -3.94 21.27 2.16
C ALA A 121 -2.84 20.31 2.63
N VAL A 122 -2.18 20.60 3.77
CA VAL A 122 -1.10 19.77 4.30
C VAL A 122 -1.56 18.33 4.55
N PRO A 123 -2.59 18.02 5.36
CA PRO A 123 -3.04 16.64 5.56
C PRO A 123 -3.43 15.92 4.27
N ILE A 124 -4.02 16.65 3.31
CA ILE A 124 -4.40 16.11 2.00
C ILE A 124 -3.15 15.68 1.22
N SER A 125 -2.05 16.43 1.31
CA SER A 125 -0.78 16.08 0.66
C SER A 125 -0.10 14.83 1.25
N PHE A 126 -0.34 14.54 2.53
CA PHE A 126 0.16 13.34 3.22
C PHE A 126 -0.61 12.07 2.86
N TRP A 127 -1.85 12.21 2.37
CA TRP A 127 -2.76 11.09 2.11
C TRP A 127 -2.19 9.99 1.19
N PRO A 128 -1.55 10.28 0.04
CA PRO A 128 -1.02 9.21 -0.81
C PRO A 128 0.14 8.45 -0.15
N THR A 129 0.94 9.13 0.69
CA THR A 129 1.99 8.48 1.49
C THR A 129 1.39 7.60 2.57
N TRP A 130 0.36 8.05 3.30
CA TRP A 130 -0.36 7.19 4.25
C TRP A 130 -0.92 5.95 3.58
N GLN A 131 -1.55 6.10 2.42
CA GLN A 131 -2.07 4.97 1.64
C GLN A 131 -0.94 4.03 1.20
N SER A 132 0.21 4.57 0.78
CA SER A 132 1.39 3.78 0.40
C SER A 132 1.92 2.95 1.57
N VAL A 133 2.07 3.56 2.75
CA VAL A 133 2.55 2.89 3.98
C VAL A 133 1.55 1.86 4.49
N TRP A 134 0.25 2.13 4.37
CA TRP A 134 -0.79 1.19 4.74
C TRP A 134 -0.76 -0.09 3.88
N GLN A 135 -0.38 0.04 2.61
CA GLN A 135 -0.22 -1.10 1.70
C GLN A 135 1.05 -1.90 1.99
N ASP A 136 2.17 -1.21 2.18
CA ASP A 136 3.45 -1.81 2.56
C ASP A 136 4.30 -0.80 3.34
N ARG A 137 4.42 -1.06 4.65
CA ARG A 137 5.19 -0.22 5.57
C ARG A 137 6.67 -0.08 5.17
N ASN A 138 7.20 -1.04 4.41
CA ASN A 138 8.61 -1.03 4.02
C ASN A 138 8.90 0.01 2.92
N ARG A 139 7.89 0.45 2.17
CA ARG A 139 8.04 1.46 1.10
C ARG A 139 8.63 2.76 1.60
N GLU A 140 8.24 3.18 2.80
CA GLU A 140 8.66 4.46 3.40
C GLU A 140 9.56 4.28 4.62
N ARG A 141 10.19 3.11 4.79
CA ARG A 141 10.99 2.76 5.98
C ARG A 141 12.31 3.54 6.03
N SER A 142 12.22 4.81 6.43
CA SER A 142 13.36 5.73 6.54
C SER A 142 13.35 6.45 7.90
N PRO A 143 14.52 6.65 8.54
CA PRO A 143 14.60 7.46 9.75
C PRO A 143 14.39 8.95 9.49
N ALA A 144 14.33 9.38 8.21
CA ALA A 144 14.02 10.75 7.83
C ALA A 144 12.68 11.23 8.40
N TRP A 145 11.66 10.37 8.46
CA TRP A 145 10.37 10.72 9.07
C TRP A 145 10.49 11.12 10.54
N GLY A 146 11.36 10.45 11.30
CA GLY A 146 11.65 10.83 12.68
C GLY A 146 12.47 12.11 12.78
N LEU A 147 13.42 12.32 11.86
CA LEU A 147 14.20 13.55 11.80
C LEU A 147 13.30 14.77 11.51
N TRP A 148 12.42 14.71 10.51
CA TRP A 148 11.46 15.78 10.24
C TRP A 148 10.52 16.00 11.42
N THR A 149 9.97 14.93 12.02
CA THR A 149 9.15 15.03 13.24
C THR A 149 9.84 15.80 14.36
N LEU A 150 11.11 15.48 14.65
CA LEU A 150 11.89 16.17 15.69
C LEU A 150 12.22 17.62 15.29
N GLY A 151 12.45 17.86 14.00
CA GLY A 151 12.65 19.18 13.43
C GLY A 151 11.43 20.07 13.63
N ASP A 152 10.23 19.59 13.27
CA ASP A 152 8.98 20.33 13.40
C ASP A 152 8.63 20.60 14.87
N LEU A 153 8.89 19.64 15.75
CA LEU A 153 8.73 19.83 17.20
C LEU A 153 9.65 20.95 17.70
N ALA A 154 10.91 20.98 17.26
CA ALA A 154 11.84 22.04 17.61
C ALA A 154 11.38 23.40 17.04
N THR A 155 10.88 23.44 15.81
CA THR A 155 10.28 24.64 15.20
C THR A 155 9.09 25.15 16.01
N LEU A 156 8.20 24.26 16.46
CA LEU A 156 7.06 24.61 17.30
C LEU A 156 7.51 25.17 18.65
N LEU A 157 8.55 24.60 19.27
CA LEU A 157 9.12 25.10 20.52
C LEU A 157 9.74 26.49 20.36
N VAL A 158 10.39 26.79 19.23
CA VAL A 158 10.90 28.13 18.92
C VAL A 158 9.71 29.10 18.73
N ALA A 159 8.72 28.73 17.91
CA ALA A 159 7.57 29.56 17.61
C ALA A 159 6.82 29.99 18.89
N THR A 160 6.60 29.06 19.82
CA THR A 160 5.87 29.33 21.09
C THR A 160 6.58 30.28 22.05
N ARG A 161 7.85 30.62 21.78
CA ARG A 161 8.66 31.52 22.60
C ARG A 161 8.77 32.92 22.00
N ILE A 162 8.26 33.14 20.79
CA ILE A 162 8.24 34.44 20.14
C ILE A 162 6.96 35.19 20.55
N GLU A 163 7.11 36.29 21.28
CA GLU A 163 5.98 37.14 21.67
C GLU A 163 5.30 37.76 20.43
N GLY A 164 3.97 37.66 20.35
CA GLY A 164 3.16 38.32 19.32
C GLY A 164 2.76 37.46 18.11
N GLN A 165 3.09 36.16 18.07
CA GLN A 165 2.65 35.28 16.99
C GLN A 165 1.15 34.96 17.04
N VAL A 166 0.52 34.91 15.85
CA VAL A 166 -0.92 34.68 15.67
C VAL A 166 -1.19 33.16 15.67
N VAL A 167 -2.32 32.74 16.25
CA VAL A 167 -2.76 31.33 16.36
C VAL A 167 -2.64 30.53 15.05
N GLY A 168 -2.83 31.20 13.90
CA GLY A 168 -2.69 30.60 12.57
C GLY A 168 -1.31 29.96 12.36
N GLU A 169 -0.23 30.65 12.67
CA GLU A 169 1.16 30.20 12.40
C GLU A 169 1.49 28.89 13.13
N TYR A 170 0.96 28.71 14.33
CA TYR A 170 1.09 27.45 15.09
C TYR A 170 0.34 26.28 14.47
N ALA A 171 -0.82 26.54 13.87
CA ALA A 171 -1.66 25.49 13.31
C ALA A 171 -0.98 24.79 12.14
N TYR A 172 -0.24 25.53 11.31
CA TYR A 172 0.52 24.94 10.21
C TYR A 172 1.63 24.01 10.71
N ILE A 173 2.52 24.53 11.57
CA ILE A 173 3.64 23.76 12.14
C ILE A 173 3.12 22.51 12.86
N PHE A 174 2.02 22.65 13.60
CA PHE A 174 1.41 21.53 14.31
C PHE A 174 0.87 20.46 13.36
N VAL A 175 0.25 20.85 12.26
CA VAL A 175 -0.30 19.90 11.29
C VAL A 175 0.82 19.21 10.49
N GLU A 176 1.90 19.90 10.16
CA GLU A 176 3.11 19.27 9.59
C GLU A 176 3.73 18.25 10.56
N LEU A 177 3.90 18.64 11.83
CA LEU A 177 4.39 17.76 12.89
C LEU A 177 3.55 16.48 12.97
N LEU A 178 2.22 16.59 12.96
CA LEU A 178 1.32 15.43 12.97
C LEU A 178 1.45 14.59 11.70
N GLY A 179 1.60 15.22 10.54
CA GLY A 179 1.85 14.54 9.26
C GLY A 179 3.11 13.67 9.30
N HIS A 180 4.24 14.25 9.67
CA HIS A 180 5.50 13.52 9.77
C HIS A 180 5.47 12.45 10.88
N ALA A 181 4.96 12.80 12.07
CA ALA A 181 4.88 11.88 13.21
C ALA A 181 3.99 10.67 12.92
N SER A 182 2.87 10.88 12.23
CA SER A 182 1.94 9.79 11.88
C SER A 182 2.57 8.80 10.89
N ILE A 183 3.25 9.28 9.84
CA ILE A 183 3.99 8.37 8.93
C ILE A 183 5.08 7.65 9.71
N TRP A 184 5.84 8.36 10.56
CA TRP A 184 6.89 7.76 11.36
C TRP A 184 6.37 6.63 12.26
N PHE A 185 5.22 6.84 12.90
CA PHE A 185 4.55 5.83 13.71
C PHE A 185 4.10 4.63 12.86
N MET A 186 3.54 4.87 11.67
CA MET A 186 3.06 3.82 10.75
C MET A 186 4.18 2.95 10.17
N VAL A 187 5.30 3.54 9.75
CA VAL A 187 6.47 2.76 9.26
C VAL A 187 7.18 2.01 10.39
N GLY A 188 6.90 2.42 11.64
CA GLY A 188 7.30 1.76 12.86
C GLY A 188 8.48 2.46 13.53
N LEU A 189 8.36 2.62 14.85
CA LEU A 189 9.41 3.13 15.75
C LEU A 189 10.71 2.32 15.71
N ALA A 190 10.75 1.17 15.03
CA ALA A 190 12.00 0.46 14.74
C ALA A 190 13.00 1.30 13.90
N THR A 191 12.54 2.35 13.23
CA THR A 191 13.40 3.35 12.56
C THR A 191 14.05 4.35 13.53
N ILE A 192 13.68 4.36 14.82
CA ILE A 192 14.36 5.15 15.88
C ILE A 192 15.83 4.79 15.97
N ASN A 193 16.19 3.53 15.74
CA ASN A 193 17.58 3.12 15.73
C ASN A 193 18.15 3.28 14.31
N PRO A 194 18.94 4.33 14.02
CA PRO A 194 19.52 4.55 12.69
C PRO A 194 20.38 3.36 12.24
N LEU A 195 20.98 2.60 13.17
CA LEU A 195 21.73 1.37 12.89
C LEU A 195 20.84 0.17 12.52
N ARG A 196 19.52 0.21 12.75
CA ARG A 196 18.58 -0.81 12.26
C ARG A 196 17.82 -0.38 11.02
N SER A 197 17.67 0.93 10.78
CA SER A 197 17.07 1.45 9.55
C SER A 197 18.07 1.57 8.39
N LEU A 198 19.37 1.62 8.69
CA LEU A 198 20.46 1.67 7.70
C LEU A 198 21.27 0.35 7.63
N GLY A 199 20.70 -0.77 8.11
CA GLY A 199 21.29 -2.11 8.01
C GLY A 199 22.18 -2.53 9.19
N PHE A 200 22.30 -3.84 9.42
CA PHE A 200 23.03 -4.41 10.56
C PHE A 200 24.52 -4.64 10.23
N ARG A 201 25.35 -4.65 11.28
CA ARG A 201 26.79 -4.89 11.18
C ARG A 201 27.08 -6.39 11.34
N ASN A 202 27.64 -7.03 10.31
CA ASN A 202 28.21 -8.37 10.41
C ASN A 202 29.74 -8.29 10.25
N GLY A 203 30.45 -8.30 11.38
CA GLY A 203 31.92 -8.13 11.41
C GLY A 203 32.40 -6.74 11.00
N ARG A 204 33.28 -6.67 9.99
CA ARG A 204 33.86 -5.42 9.45
C ARG A 204 32.99 -4.73 8.38
N PHE A 205 31.89 -5.35 7.94
CA PHE A 205 31.07 -4.83 6.85
C PHE A 205 29.66 -4.44 7.31
N TYR A 206 29.16 -3.31 6.79
CA TYR A 206 27.77 -2.88 6.92
C TYR A 206 26.95 -3.52 5.80
N ILE A 207 25.93 -4.31 6.15
CA ILE A 207 25.00 -4.91 5.18
C ILE A 207 23.72 -4.09 5.21
N LEU A 208 23.46 -3.38 4.12
CA LEU A 208 22.20 -2.72 3.85
C LEU A 208 21.28 -3.75 3.19
N ASP A 209 20.20 -4.16 3.85
CA ASP A 209 19.13 -4.83 3.13
C ASP A 209 18.48 -3.76 2.26
N ALA A 210 18.82 -3.73 0.97
CA ALA A 210 18.06 -2.99 -0.03
C ALA A 210 16.57 -3.28 0.22
N TYR A 211 15.72 -2.25 0.18
CA TYR A 211 14.30 -2.44 -0.06
C TYR A 211 14.17 -3.23 -1.35
N ARG A 212 14.03 -4.53 -1.15
CA ARG A 212 13.42 -5.41 -2.11
C ARG A 212 11.94 -5.16 -1.86
N PRO A 213 11.17 -4.63 -2.84
CA PRO A 213 9.73 -4.87 -2.77
C PRO A 213 9.57 -6.36 -2.48
N ALA A 214 8.59 -6.76 -1.64
CA ALA A 214 8.23 -8.16 -1.52
C ALA A 214 8.28 -8.72 -2.94
N ALA A 215 9.24 -9.61 -3.23
CA ALA A 215 9.63 -9.94 -4.59
C ALA A 215 8.35 -10.11 -5.37
N ASN A 216 8.18 -9.46 -6.53
CA ASN A 216 6.92 -9.56 -7.26
C ASN A 216 6.61 -11.04 -7.35
N LEU A 217 5.68 -11.53 -6.53
CA LEU A 217 5.47 -12.96 -6.31
C LEU A 217 4.87 -13.59 -7.56
N PHE A 218 4.42 -12.72 -8.46
CA PHE A 218 3.62 -13.01 -9.60
C PHE A 218 4.12 -12.28 -10.85
N ALA A 219 4.00 -12.95 -11.99
CA ALA A 219 4.00 -12.35 -13.31
C ALA A 219 2.61 -12.51 -13.93
N ILE A 220 2.16 -11.50 -14.69
CA ILE A 220 0.91 -11.59 -15.46
C ILE A 220 1.28 -11.89 -16.90
N GLY A 221 0.64 -12.91 -17.48
CA GLY A 221 0.76 -13.23 -18.89
C GLY A 221 -0.61 -13.54 -19.49
N GLU A 222 -0.59 -14.10 -20.69
CA GLU A 222 -1.79 -14.55 -21.39
C GLU A 222 -1.68 -16.04 -21.75
N THR A 223 -2.81 -16.73 -21.74
CA THR A 223 -3.00 -18.08 -22.26
C THR A 223 -4.17 -18.07 -23.24
N HIS A 224 -4.53 -19.23 -23.79
CA HIS A 224 -5.78 -19.37 -24.56
C HIS A 224 -7.05 -19.13 -23.72
N LEU A 225 -6.94 -18.98 -22.40
CA LEU A 225 -8.02 -18.62 -21.48
C LEU A 225 -8.12 -17.11 -21.23
N GLY A 226 -7.21 -16.31 -21.78
CA GLY A 226 -7.07 -14.88 -21.50
C GLY A 226 -5.94 -14.61 -20.51
N LYS A 227 -6.10 -13.60 -19.65
CA LYS A 227 -5.08 -13.25 -18.65
C LYS A 227 -4.88 -14.38 -17.64
N ALA A 228 -3.63 -14.59 -17.23
CA ALA A 228 -3.22 -15.62 -16.29
C ALA A 228 -2.17 -15.09 -15.31
N VAL A 229 -2.09 -15.74 -14.15
CA VAL A 229 -1.12 -15.42 -13.09
C VAL A 229 -0.08 -16.54 -13.04
N TYR A 230 1.18 -16.16 -13.14
CA TYR A 230 2.32 -17.06 -13.05
C TYR A 230 3.12 -16.76 -11.80
N ALA A 231 3.71 -17.77 -11.19
CA ALA A 231 4.62 -17.61 -10.07
C ALA A 231 5.91 -16.95 -10.59
N ALA A 232 6.32 -15.81 -10.04
CA ALA A 232 7.60 -15.18 -10.37
C ALA A 232 8.73 -15.63 -9.41
N GLU A 233 8.36 -16.24 -8.29
CA GLU A 233 9.24 -17.01 -7.42
C GLU A 233 8.60 -18.36 -7.06
N GLY A 234 9.38 -19.26 -6.46
CA GLY A 234 8.88 -20.58 -6.09
C GLY A 234 8.06 -20.55 -4.81
N PHE A 235 6.97 -21.32 -4.75
CA PHE A 235 6.19 -21.56 -3.54
C PHE A 235 6.35 -23.01 -3.10
N ALA A 236 6.59 -23.25 -1.82
CA ALA A 236 6.53 -24.57 -1.21
C ALA A 236 5.08 -25.00 -0.97
N GLU A 237 4.85 -26.31 -0.84
CA GLU A 237 3.52 -26.81 -0.45
C GLU A 237 3.10 -26.23 0.90
N GLY A 238 1.87 -25.69 0.97
CA GLY A 238 1.31 -25.07 2.16
C GLY A 238 1.54 -23.56 2.26
N ASP A 239 2.41 -22.98 1.43
CA ASP A 239 2.66 -21.54 1.43
C ASP A 239 1.40 -20.74 1.09
N ALA A 240 1.22 -19.62 1.78
CA ALA A 240 0.19 -18.66 1.45
C ALA A 240 0.61 -17.85 0.22
N ILE A 241 -0.19 -17.94 -0.84
CA ILE A 241 0.08 -17.28 -2.12
C ILE A 241 -0.50 -15.87 -2.11
N VAL A 242 -1.82 -15.75 -2.02
CA VAL A 242 -2.51 -14.46 -2.04
C VAL A 242 -3.81 -14.51 -1.22
N ARG A 243 -4.15 -13.40 -0.58
CA ARG A 243 -5.46 -13.23 0.07
C ARG A 243 -6.49 -12.82 -0.96
N PHE A 244 -7.60 -13.55 -1.01
CA PHE A 244 -8.77 -13.19 -1.81
C PHE A 244 -9.53 -12.07 -1.09
N THR A 245 -9.82 -11.01 -1.82
CA THR A 245 -10.51 -9.83 -1.30
C THR A 245 -11.64 -9.41 -2.23
N GLY A 246 -12.59 -8.63 -1.75
CA GLY A 246 -13.69 -8.17 -2.59
C GLY A 246 -14.90 -7.74 -1.79
N ARG A 247 -15.78 -6.98 -2.44
CA ARG A 247 -17.03 -6.55 -1.82
C ARG A 247 -17.94 -7.76 -1.62
N ARG A 248 -18.56 -7.87 -0.44
CA ARG A 248 -19.58 -8.90 -0.18
C ARG A 248 -20.89 -8.51 -0.86
N VAL A 249 -21.41 -9.41 -1.69
CA VAL A 249 -22.63 -9.26 -2.47
C VAL A 249 -23.59 -10.38 -2.10
N ARG A 250 -24.87 -10.07 -1.91
CA ARG A 250 -25.89 -11.11 -1.66
C ARG A 250 -26.13 -11.92 -2.92
N ALA A 251 -26.40 -13.22 -2.77
CA ALA A 251 -26.57 -14.15 -3.88
C ALA A 251 -27.66 -13.71 -4.89
N ASP A 252 -28.75 -13.10 -4.41
CA ASP A 252 -29.85 -12.58 -5.23
C ASP A 252 -29.49 -11.33 -6.05
N ARG A 253 -28.33 -10.71 -5.77
CA ARG A 253 -27.80 -9.54 -6.49
C ARG A 253 -26.65 -9.87 -7.42
N VAL A 254 -26.22 -11.14 -7.46
CA VAL A 254 -25.21 -11.57 -8.44
C VAL A 254 -25.89 -11.63 -9.81
N PRO A 255 -25.31 -11.01 -10.85
CA PRO A 255 -25.88 -11.07 -12.20
C PRO A 255 -26.09 -12.51 -12.66
N SER A 256 -27.28 -12.81 -13.17
CA SER A 256 -27.61 -14.15 -13.70
C SER A 256 -26.89 -14.45 -15.02
N LEU A 257 -26.61 -13.41 -15.80
CA LEU A 257 -25.81 -13.48 -17.01
C LEU A 257 -24.48 -12.76 -16.78
N MET A 258 -23.43 -13.56 -16.75
CA MET A 258 -22.06 -13.13 -16.61
C MET A 258 -21.54 -12.75 -18.01
N ARG A 259 -21.16 -11.48 -18.22
CA ARG A 259 -20.46 -11.02 -19.44
C ARG A 259 -19.05 -10.45 -19.16
N GLY A 260 -18.02 -11.22 -19.48
CA GLY A 260 -16.63 -10.75 -19.57
C GLY A 260 -15.81 -10.81 -18.28
N SER A 261 -14.79 -9.95 -18.16
CA SER A 261 -13.82 -9.95 -17.06
C SER A 261 -14.35 -9.38 -15.73
N SER A 262 -15.56 -8.82 -15.71
CA SER A 262 -16.27 -8.31 -14.53
C SER A 262 -17.02 -9.39 -13.74
N ASP A 263 -16.88 -10.65 -14.12
CA ASP A 263 -17.71 -11.77 -13.67
C ASP A 263 -17.02 -12.74 -12.70
N ARG A 264 -16.26 -12.20 -11.76
CA ARG A 264 -15.42 -13.00 -10.87
C ARG A 264 -16.01 -12.95 -9.47
N PHE A 265 -16.93 -13.87 -9.21
CA PHE A 265 -17.57 -14.00 -7.91
C PHE A 265 -17.19 -15.33 -7.27
N VAL A 266 -16.69 -15.25 -6.05
CA VAL A 266 -16.35 -16.43 -5.24
C VAL A 266 -17.42 -16.57 -4.16
N GLN A 267 -18.12 -17.70 -4.12
CA GLN A 267 -19.09 -17.94 -3.07
C GLN A 267 -18.34 -18.08 -1.73
N VAL A 268 -18.75 -17.31 -0.72
CA VAL A 268 -18.10 -17.31 0.61
C VAL A 268 -19.03 -17.80 1.71
N THR A 269 -20.33 -17.73 1.47
CA THR A 269 -21.40 -18.34 2.28
C THR A 269 -22.56 -18.72 1.36
N PRO A 270 -23.50 -19.57 1.78
CA PRO A 270 -24.64 -19.92 0.92
C PRO A 270 -25.42 -18.70 0.40
N GLN A 271 -25.53 -17.62 1.18
CA GLN A 271 -26.26 -16.40 0.82
C GLN A 271 -25.40 -15.25 0.27
N HIS A 272 -24.07 -15.39 0.22
CA HIS A 272 -23.19 -14.30 -0.21
C HIS A 272 -22.00 -14.75 -1.03
N TYR A 273 -21.64 -13.89 -1.98
CA TYR A 273 -20.47 -13.97 -2.82
C TYR A 273 -19.51 -12.81 -2.49
N MET A 274 -18.22 -13.06 -2.72
CA MET A 274 -17.18 -12.05 -2.81
C MET A 274 -17.07 -11.67 -4.29
N GLY A 275 -17.34 -10.40 -4.61
CA GLY A 275 -17.17 -9.87 -5.97
C GLY A 275 -15.71 -9.54 -6.29
N PRO A 276 -15.43 -9.08 -7.52
CA PRO A 276 -14.06 -8.82 -7.98
C PRO A 276 -13.37 -7.75 -7.14
N SER A 277 -12.08 -7.97 -6.87
CA SER A 277 -11.24 -7.10 -6.06
C SER A 277 -10.58 -5.98 -6.87
N GLY A 278 -10.43 -6.16 -8.18
CA GLY A 278 -9.60 -5.36 -9.06
C GLY A 278 -8.10 -5.68 -8.97
N ARG A 279 -7.71 -6.73 -8.24
CA ARG A 279 -6.32 -7.13 -7.98
C ARG A 279 -6.01 -8.49 -8.63
N ILE A 280 -4.86 -9.06 -8.28
CA ILE A 280 -4.32 -10.25 -8.94
C ILE A 280 -5.12 -11.54 -8.67
N ASP A 281 -5.83 -11.62 -7.54
CA ASP A 281 -6.72 -12.73 -7.18
C ASP A 281 -7.83 -12.93 -8.22
N ASP A 282 -8.28 -11.86 -8.88
CA ASP A 282 -9.25 -11.92 -9.96
C ASP A 282 -8.71 -12.59 -11.24
N LEU A 283 -7.39 -12.71 -11.41
CA LEU A 283 -6.75 -13.20 -12.63
C LEU A 283 -6.32 -14.67 -12.54
N ILE A 284 -6.53 -15.33 -11.40
CA ILE A 284 -6.08 -16.70 -11.16
C ILE A 284 -7.08 -17.67 -11.76
N ASN A 285 -6.64 -18.39 -12.80
CA ASN A 285 -7.49 -19.26 -13.59
C ASN A 285 -7.86 -20.57 -12.89
N HIS A 286 -8.85 -21.24 -13.48
CA HIS A 286 -9.22 -22.59 -13.10
C HIS A 286 -8.32 -23.65 -13.75
N SER A 287 -7.97 -24.67 -12.97
CA SER A 287 -7.51 -25.96 -13.50
C SER A 287 -8.23 -27.11 -12.81
N CYS A 288 -8.56 -28.16 -13.57
CA CYS A 288 -9.06 -29.40 -12.98
C CYS A 288 -7.96 -30.11 -12.18
N ASN A 289 -6.68 -29.95 -12.52
CA ASN A 289 -5.53 -30.41 -11.75
C ASN A 289 -4.74 -29.21 -11.19
N PRO A 290 -5.26 -28.53 -10.16
CA PRO A 290 -4.69 -27.27 -9.69
C PRO A 290 -3.38 -27.46 -8.92
N ASN A 291 -2.59 -26.39 -8.83
CA ASN A 291 -1.42 -26.30 -7.94
C ASN A 291 -1.68 -25.42 -6.71
N ALA A 292 -2.86 -24.80 -6.61
CA ALA A 292 -3.31 -24.04 -5.45
C ALA A 292 -4.76 -24.32 -5.06
N GLY A 293 -5.17 -23.92 -3.85
CA GLY A 293 -6.53 -24.08 -3.34
C GLY A 293 -6.90 -23.03 -2.30
N LEU A 294 -8.21 -22.78 -2.10
CA LEU A 294 -8.69 -21.77 -1.17
C LEU A 294 -8.86 -22.34 0.25
N ARG A 295 -8.24 -21.69 1.21
CA ARG A 295 -8.38 -21.95 2.65
C ARG A 295 -9.17 -20.84 3.32
N PHE A 296 -10.22 -21.22 4.03
CA PHE A 296 -11.12 -20.32 4.74
C PHE A 296 -10.76 -20.31 6.23
N THR A 297 -10.39 -19.13 6.73
CA THR A 297 -9.92 -18.90 8.10
C THR A 297 -10.70 -17.75 8.75
N GLY A 298 -10.54 -17.54 10.06
CA GLY A 298 -11.12 -16.38 10.74
C GLY A 298 -10.59 -15.04 10.21
N ASP A 299 -9.34 -15.04 9.73
CA ASP A 299 -8.68 -13.84 9.19
C ASP A 299 -9.03 -13.55 7.72
N GLY A 300 -9.67 -14.50 7.03
CA GLY A 300 -10.11 -14.34 5.65
C GLY A 300 -9.93 -15.59 4.78
N VAL A 301 -10.01 -15.38 3.47
CA VAL A 301 -9.86 -16.41 2.44
C VAL A 301 -8.49 -16.27 1.79
N PHE A 302 -7.70 -17.32 1.83
CA PHE A 302 -6.34 -17.34 1.31
C PHE A 302 -6.19 -18.43 0.27
N LEU A 303 -5.56 -18.11 -0.85
CA LEU A 303 -5.06 -19.11 -1.78
C LEU A 303 -3.74 -19.66 -1.24
N VAL A 304 -3.64 -20.98 -1.13
CA VAL A 304 -2.45 -21.69 -0.63
C VAL A 304 -1.96 -22.68 -1.67
N ALA A 305 -0.64 -22.87 -1.75
CA ALA A 305 -0.04 -23.88 -2.60
C ALA A 305 -0.40 -25.29 -2.08
N VAL A 306 -0.85 -26.18 -2.97
CA VAL A 306 -1.20 -27.58 -2.62
C VAL A 306 -0.11 -28.58 -3.01
N ARG A 307 0.93 -28.08 -3.68
CA ARG A 307 2.17 -28.74 -4.08
C ARG A 307 3.19 -27.65 -4.39
N PRO A 308 4.50 -27.96 -4.51
CA PRO A 308 5.49 -26.98 -4.93
C PRO A 308 5.11 -26.34 -6.28
N ILE A 309 5.28 -25.02 -6.39
CA ILE A 309 5.05 -24.23 -7.60
C ILE A 309 6.39 -23.60 -8.01
N ALA A 310 6.87 -23.89 -9.22
CA ALA A 310 8.13 -23.35 -9.70
C ALA A 310 7.95 -21.93 -10.28
N PRO A 311 9.00 -21.09 -10.29
CA PRO A 311 8.98 -19.85 -11.07
C PRO A 311 8.64 -20.14 -12.54
N GLY A 312 7.65 -19.42 -13.08
CA GLY A 312 7.12 -19.60 -14.43
C GLY A 312 5.88 -20.48 -14.52
N ASP A 313 5.49 -21.20 -13.45
CA ASP A 313 4.27 -22.02 -13.46
C ASP A 313 3.02 -21.13 -13.35
N GLU A 314 1.96 -21.46 -14.10
CA GLU A 314 0.65 -20.83 -13.93
C GLU A 314 0.05 -21.27 -12.59
N ILE A 315 -0.38 -20.31 -11.78
CA ILE A 315 -1.08 -20.56 -10.51
C ILE A 315 -2.56 -20.75 -10.83
N THR A 316 -3.13 -21.88 -10.41
CA THR A 316 -4.51 -22.25 -10.70
C THR A 316 -5.20 -22.91 -9.51
N TRP A 317 -6.52 -22.78 -9.43
CA TRP A 317 -7.33 -23.43 -8.38
C TRP A 317 -8.65 -24.01 -8.93
N ASP A 318 -9.29 -24.87 -8.16
CA ASP A 318 -10.54 -25.51 -8.59
C ASP A 318 -11.77 -24.70 -8.15
N TYR A 319 -12.45 -24.02 -9.08
CA TYR A 319 -13.58 -23.13 -8.77
C TYR A 319 -14.74 -23.85 -8.08
N SER A 320 -14.89 -25.16 -8.33
CA SER A 320 -15.98 -25.94 -7.72
C SER A 320 -15.85 -26.04 -6.20
N THR A 321 -14.68 -25.81 -5.61
CA THR A 321 -14.46 -25.89 -4.15
C THR A 321 -15.14 -24.79 -3.32
N THR A 322 -15.86 -23.89 -3.99
CA THR A 322 -16.71 -22.89 -3.35
C THR A 322 -18.18 -22.99 -3.73
N LEU A 323 -18.52 -23.70 -4.81
CA LEU A 323 -19.87 -23.63 -5.38
C LEU A 323 -20.81 -24.66 -4.74
N LYS A 324 -21.89 -24.16 -4.14
CA LYS A 324 -23.01 -24.95 -3.64
C LYS A 324 -24.34 -24.38 -4.15
N GLU A 325 -25.18 -25.24 -4.71
CA GLU A 325 -26.52 -24.87 -5.20
C GLU A 325 -26.50 -23.66 -6.15
N SER A 326 -25.39 -23.48 -6.88
CA SER A 326 -25.21 -22.42 -7.85
C SER A 326 -25.77 -22.85 -9.21
N ASN A 327 -26.38 -21.92 -9.92
CA ASN A 327 -26.76 -22.09 -11.33
C ASN A 327 -25.57 -21.86 -12.29
N TRP A 328 -24.43 -21.41 -11.78
CA TRP A 328 -23.25 -21.12 -12.57
C TRP A 328 -22.54 -22.39 -13.03
N HIS A 329 -22.18 -22.43 -14.31
CA HIS A 329 -21.35 -23.47 -14.92
C HIS A 329 -20.43 -22.85 -15.97
N MET A 330 -19.28 -23.48 -16.24
CA MET A 330 -18.42 -23.10 -17.36
C MET A 330 -17.92 -24.30 -18.16
N ILE A 331 -17.69 -24.08 -19.46
CA ILE A 331 -16.96 -25.01 -20.32
C ILE A 331 -15.47 -24.85 -20.02
N CYS A 332 -14.87 -25.89 -19.44
CA CYS A 332 -13.48 -25.92 -19.04
C CYS A 332 -12.55 -26.18 -20.23
N GLN A 333 -11.57 -25.32 -20.38
CA GLN A 333 -10.49 -25.46 -21.36
C GLN A 333 -9.11 -25.48 -20.69
N CYS A 334 -8.99 -25.92 -19.43
CA CYS A 334 -7.71 -25.90 -18.69
C CYS A 334 -6.61 -26.82 -19.27
N ARG A 335 -6.95 -27.69 -20.23
CA ARG A 335 -6.03 -28.64 -20.90
C ARG A 335 -5.28 -29.63 -19.99
N SER A 336 -5.63 -29.73 -18.70
CA SER A 336 -5.14 -30.84 -17.86
C SER A 336 -5.59 -32.20 -18.43
N GLU A 337 -4.79 -33.24 -18.20
CA GLU A 337 -5.10 -34.61 -18.66
C GLU A 337 -6.44 -35.12 -18.09
N GLU A 338 -6.75 -34.73 -16.85
CA GLU A 338 -8.00 -35.05 -16.15
C GLU A 338 -9.07 -33.95 -16.29
N CYS A 339 -9.08 -33.21 -17.42
CA CYS A 339 -10.03 -32.11 -17.60
C CYS A 339 -11.49 -32.59 -17.58
N ARG A 340 -12.27 -32.05 -16.64
CA ARG A 340 -13.69 -32.38 -16.43
C ARG A 340 -14.65 -31.84 -17.49
N ARG A 341 -14.16 -30.99 -18.41
CA ARG A 341 -14.90 -30.32 -19.49
C ARG A 341 -15.99 -29.33 -19.05
N VAL A 342 -16.71 -29.59 -17.97
CA VAL A 342 -17.71 -28.69 -17.39
C VAL A 342 -17.45 -28.54 -15.90
N ILE A 343 -17.35 -27.30 -15.42
CA ILE A 343 -17.19 -26.99 -13.99
C ILE A 343 -18.49 -26.42 -13.47
N GLY A 344 -18.93 -26.89 -12.31
CA GLY A 344 -20.11 -26.41 -11.61
C GLY A 344 -19.98 -26.64 -10.11
N ASN A 345 -21.08 -26.99 -9.46
CA ASN A 345 -21.14 -27.22 -8.02
C ASN A 345 -20.17 -28.30 -7.53
N PHE A 346 -19.70 -28.17 -6.29
CA PHE A 346 -18.77 -29.11 -5.66
C PHE A 346 -19.24 -30.57 -5.70
N GLU A 347 -20.56 -30.78 -5.63
CA GLU A 347 -21.21 -32.11 -5.67
C GLU A 347 -21.03 -32.83 -7.02
N THR A 348 -20.66 -32.11 -8.08
CA THR A 348 -20.36 -32.69 -9.40
C THR A 348 -18.97 -33.35 -9.45
N LEU A 349 -18.12 -33.15 -8.43
CA LEU A 349 -16.85 -33.85 -8.29
C LEU A 349 -17.07 -35.30 -7.88
N SER A 350 -16.19 -36.20 -8.32
CA SER A 350 -16.16 -37.57 -7.79
C SER A 350 -15.92 -37.57 -6.28
N GLU A 351 -16.44 -38.57 -5.57
CA GLU A 351 -16.32 -38.67 -4.11
C GLU A 351 -14.87 -38.59 -3.65
N ALA A 352 -13.97 -39.32 -4.31
CA ALA A 352 -12.53 -39.29 -4.02
C ALA A 352 -11.95 -37.87 -4.12
N ARG A 353 -12.40 -37.06 -5.10
CA ARG A 353 -11.91 -35.68 -5.27
C ARG A 353 -12.53 -34.73 -4.25
N GLN A 354 -13.81 -34.93 -3.91
CA GLN A 354 -14.44 -34.19 -2.82
C GLN A 354 -13.70 -34.43 -1.50
N GLU A 355 -13.38 -35.69 -1.20
CA GLU A 355 -12.64 -36.08 0.01
C GLU A 355 -11.22 -35.53 0.01
N TRP A 356 -10.53 -35.55 -1.14
CA TRP A 356 -9.19 -34.98 -1.28
C TRP A 356 -9.14 -33.50 -0.87
N PHE A 357 -10.10 -32.68 -1.35
CA PHE A 357 -10.18 -31.26 -1.00
C PHE A 357 -10.62 -31.04 0.46
N ARG A 358 -11.59 -31.83 0.95
CA ARG A 358 -12.08 -31.73 2.34
C ARG A 358 -10.96 -32.05 3.34
N ALA A 359 -10.24 -33.15 3.13
CA ALA A 359 -9.16 -33.61 4.02
C ALA A 359 -8.01 -32.59 4.13
N ARG A 360 -7.80 -31.78 3.08
CA ARG A 360 -6.76 -30.73 3.03
C ARG A 360 -7.25 -29.35 3.46
N ASN A 361 -8.51 -29.24 3.89
CA ASN A 361 -9.15 -27.99 4.26
C ASN A 361 -9.10 -26.93 3.14
N LEU A 362 -9.39 -27.35 1.90
CA LEU A 362 -9.35 -26.53 0.68
C LEU A 362 -10.75 -26.24 0.10
N VAL A 363 -11.79 -26.38 0.93
CA VAL A 363 -13.19 -26.14 0.54
C VAL A 363 -13.80 -25.05 1.42
N ALA A 364 -14.80 -24.37 0.87
CA ALA A 364 -15.60 -23.43 1.65
C ALA A 364 -16.27 -24.13 2.86
N PRO A 365 -16.45 -23.46 4.01
CA PRO A 365 -16.90 -24.10 5.23
C PRO A 365 -18.24 -24.86 5.10
N TYR A 366 -19.16 -24.36 4.27
CA TYR A 366 -20.47 -24.97 4.01
C TYR A 366 -20.44 -26.19 3.07
N LEU A 367 -19.26 -26.56 2.56
CA LEU A 367 -19.01 -27.76 1.76
C LEU A 367 -18.31 -28.88 2.56
N ARG A 368 -17.88 -28.59 3.81
CA ARG A 368 -17.35 -29.59 4.74
C ARG A 368 -18.48 -30.51 5.20
N ARG A 369 -18.13 -31.76 5.55
CA ARG A 369 -19.10 -32.66 6.19
C ARG A 369 -19.51 -32.05 7.54
N LYS A 370 -20.79 -32.16 7.89
CA LYS A 370 -21.29 -31.66 9.19
C LYS A 370 -20.75 -32.46 10.37
N ASP A 371 -20.12 -33.62 10.11
CA ASP A 371 -19.79 -34.59 11.14
C ASP A 371 -18.37 -34.47 11.73
N ASP A 372 -17.55 -33.49 11.32
CA ASP A 372 -16.20 -33.32 11.86
C ASP A 372 -15.81 -31.85 12.09
N VAL A 373 -16.32 -31.25 13.17
CA VAL A 373 -15.58 -30.30 14.00
C VAL A 373 -16.07 -30.47 15.44
N ALA A 374 -15.30 -31.16 16.29
CA ALA A 374 -15.49 -31.03 17.74
C ALA A 374 -15.42 -29.53 18.06
N PRO A 375 -16.40 -28.95 18.76
CA PRO A 375 -16.41 -27.52 19.05
C PRO A 375 -15.11 -27.19 19.79
N GLY A 376 -14.30 -26.33 19.16
CA GLY A 376 -13.09 -25.82 19.77
C GLY A 376 -13.46 -25.22 21.13
N ARG A 377 -12.77 -25.68 22.18
CA ARG A 377 -12.91 -25.14 23.53
C ARG A 377 -12.89 -23.61 23.45
N GLU A 378 -14.04 -22.99 23.69
CA GLU A 378 -14.10 -21.61 24.13
C GLU A 378 -13.19 -21.51 25.34
N ARG A 379 -12.08 -20.76 25.20
CA ARG A 379 -11.34 -20.31 26.37
C ARG A 379 -12.22 -19.26 27.04
N ALA A 380 -12.92 -19.69 28.07
CA ALA A 380 -13.47 -18.79 29.08
C ALA A 380 -12.32 -18.10 29.83
N ALA A 381 -12.60 -16.85 30.23
CA ALA A 381 -11.80 -15.86 30.96
C ALA A 381 -10.95 -14.91 30.11
#